data_AF-A0A1F8WVS1-F1
#
_entry.id   AF-A0A1F8WVS1-F1
#
_cell.length_a   1.000
_cell.length_b   1.000
_cell.length_c   1.000
_cell.angle_alpha   90.00
_cell.angle_beta   90.00
_cell.angle_gamma   90.00
#
_symmetry.space_group_name_H-M   'P 1'
#
loop_
_entity.id
_entity.type
_entity.pdbx_description
1 polymer ?
#
loop_
_entity_poly.entity_id
_entity_poly.type
_entity_poly.pdbx_seq_one_letter_code
_entity_poly.pdbx_strand_id
1 'polypeptide(L)' 'MSPIRDDRHEASGISMKTGEPQMDKLPKLIDMIKALVEKRFTGYIKINFTRGAIGRVEKFEEILKK' A
#
# COMPACT_ATOMS: atom_id res chain seq x y z
N MET A 1 27.08 -6.76 -32.39
CA MET A 1 25.94 -5.96 -31.92
C MET A 1 25.32 -6.70 -30.75
N SER A 2 25.44 -6.22 -29.52
CA SER A 2 24.91 -6.90 -28.32
C SER A 2 23.52 -6.32 -27.98
N PRO A 3 22.52 -7.12 -27.58
CA PRO A 3 21.21 -6.59 -27.21
C PRO A 3 21.29 -5.88 -25.86
N ILE A 4 20.76 -4.65 -25.81
CA ILE A 4 20.61 -3.86 -24.58
C ILE A 4 19.58 -4.57 -23.70
N ARG A 5 19.95 -4.87 -22.46
CA ARG A 5 19.07 -5.51 -21.46
C ARG A 5 18.05 -4.47 -20.97
N ASP A 6 16.78 -4.72 -21.21
CA ASP A 6 15.66 -4.01 -20.62
C ASP A 6 15.58 -4.31 -19.10
N ASP A 7 16.28 -3.52 -18.29
CA ASP A 7 16.07 -3.47 -16.84
C ASP A 7 14.78 -2.69 -16.53
N ARG A 8 13.63 -3.35 -16.70
CA ARG A 8 12.34 -2.85 -16.19
C ARG A 8 12.25 -3.09 -14.68
N HIS A 9 12.44 -2.04 -13.90
CA HIS A 9 11.95 -1.97 -12.52
C HIS A 9 10.43 -1.77 -12.55
N GLU A 10 9.66 -2.82 -12.30
CA GLU A 10 8.21 -2.71 -12.09
C GLU A 10 7.91 -2.19 -10.68
N ALA A 11 7.79 -0.87 -10.55
CA ALA A 11 7.10 -0.27 -9.41
C ALA A 11 5.59 -0.40 -9.61
N SER A 12 4.95 -1.36 -8.95
CA SER A 12 3.49 -1.53 -8.98
C SER A 12 2.79 -0.49 -8.09
N GLY A 13 2.67 0.73 -8.59
CA GLY A 13 1.76 1.73 -8.03
C GLY A 13 0.32 1.45 -8.46
N ILE A 14 -0.59 1.23 -7.50
CA ILE A 14 -2.03 1.15 -7.80
C ILE A 14 -2.53 2.56 -8.13
N SER A 15 -2.77 2.83 -9.41
CA SER A 15 -3.46 4.04 -9.88
C SER A 15 -4.97 3.78 -9.90
N MET A 16 -5.71 4.38 -8.96
CA MET A 16 -7.18 4.31 -8.94
C MET A 16 -7.74 5.42 -9.84
N LYS A 17 -8.34 5.02 -10.97
CA LYS A 17 -9.05 5.92 -11.89
C LYS A 17 -10.29 6.54 -11.23
N THR A 18 -10.51 7.82 -11.52
CA THR A 18 -11.63 8.66 -11.07
C THR A 18 -12.93 8.26 -11.75
N GLY A 19 -13.94 7.83 -10.98
CA GLY A 19 -15.28 7.52 -11.51
C GLY A 19 -16.25 6.86 -10.53
N GLU A 20 -15.81 6.35 -9.38
CA GLU A 20 -16.72 5.76 -8.39
C GLU A 20 -17.11 6.78 -7.31
N PRO A 21 -18.34 6.70 -6.74
CA PRO A 21 -18.67 7.44 -5.51
C PRO A 21 -17.57 7.15 -4.51
N GLN A 22 -17.11 8.16 -3.76
CA GLN A 22 -16.03 8.00 -2.78
C GLN A 22 -16.39 6.86 -1.82
N MET A 23 -16.00 5.62 -2.15
CA MET A 23 -16.18 4.49 -1.28
C MET A 23 -15.39 4.84 -0.03
N ASP A 24 -16.08 4.82 1.11
CA ASP A 24 -15.43 5.07 2.38
C ASP A 24 -14.17 4.21 2.46
N LYS A 25 -13.02 4.88 2.58
CA LYS A 25 -11.72 4.21 2.66
C LYS A 25 -11.52 3.55 4.02
N LEU A 26 -12.40 3.85 4.98
CA LEU A 26 -12.37 3.31 6.33
C LEU A 26 -12.63 1.79 6.37
N PRO A 27 -13.69 1.23 5.76
CA PRO A 27 -13.85 -0.22 5.60
C PRO A 27 -12.61 -0.91 5.02
N LYS A 28 -12.05 -0.37 3.94
CA LYS A 28 -10.84 -0.93 3.30
C LYS A 28 -9.63 -0.90 4.25
N LEU A 29 -9.48 0.17 5.03
CA LEU A 29 -8.43 0.28 6.04
C LEU A 29 -8.62 -0.76 7.17
N ILE A 30 -9.85 -0.97 7.63
CA ILE A 30 -10.18 -1.96 8.66
C ILE A 30 -9.82 -3.37 8.17
N ASP A 31 -10.20 -3.72 6.95
CA ASP A 31 -9.89 -5.04 6.39
C ASP A 31 -8.39 -5.25 6.20
N MET A 32 -7.66 -4.22 5.79
CA MET A 32 -6.20 -4.25 5.72
C MET A 32 -5.59 -4.48 7.11
N ILE A 33 -6.05 -3.76 8.14
CA ILE A 33 -5.55 -3.94 9.52
C ILE A 33 -5.81 -5.35 10.02
N LYS A 34 -7.00 -5.92 9.78
CA LYS A 34 -7.31 -7.32 10.14
C LYS A 34 -6.32 -8.29 9.48
N ALA A 35 -6.05 -8.12 8.19
CA ALA A 35 -5.11 -8.97 7.47
C ALA A 35 -3.67 -8.84 8.01
N LEU A 36 -3.26 -7.66 8.49
CA LEU A 36 -1.96 -7.47 9.14
C LEU A 36 -1.89 -8.20 10.48
N VAL A 37 -2.96 -8.15 11.27
CA VAL A 37 -3.07 -8.88 12.56
C VAL A 37 -2.97 -10.39 12.32
N GLU A 38 -3.74 -10.93 11.37
CA GLU A 38 -3.73 -12.36 11.03
C GLU A 38 -2.35 -12.85 10.59
N LYS A 39 -1.62 -12.03 9.81
CA LYS A 39 -0.28 -12.35 9.31
C LYS A 39 0.83 -12.09 10.31
N ARG A 40 0.49 -11.73 11.56
CA ARG A 40 1.46 -11.38 12.62
C ARG A 40 2.48 -10.33 12.14
N PHE A 41 1.97 -9.31 11.44
CA PHE A 41 2.78 -8.22 10.93
C PHE A 41 3.62 -7.58 12.04
N THR A 42 4.90 -7.35 11.74
CA THR A 42 5.87 -6.64 12.60
C THR A 42 6.33 -5.38 11.88
N GLY A 43 6.15 -4.23 12.52
CA GLY A 43 6.47 -2.92 11.97
C GLY A 43 5.36 -1.91 12.22
N TYR A 44 5.22 -0.92 11.34
CA TYR A 44 4.21 0.12 11.48
C TYR A 44 3.52 0.47 10.15
N ILE A 45 2.32 1.02 10.25
CA ILE A 45 1.60 1.61 9.12
C ILE A 45 1.52 3.13 9.29
N LYS A 46 1.66 3.87 8.20
CA LYS A 46 1.49 5.33 8.18
C LYS A 46 0.25 5.67 7.38
N ILE A 47 -0.68 6.38 8.02
CA ILE A 47 -1.91 6.85 7.38
C ILE A 47 -1.77 8.35 7.14
N ASN A 48 -1.72 8.73 5.86
CA ASN A 48 -1.69 10.12 5.45
C ASN A 48 -3.12 10.57 5.12
N PHE A 49 -3.54 11.67 5.72
CA PHE A 49 -4.84 12.29 5.45
C PHE A 49 -4.71 13.38 4.39
N THR A 50 -5.77 13.63 3.63
CA THR A 50 -5.84 14.71 2.64
C THR A 50 -7.23 15.32 2.71
N ARG A 51 -7.30 16.62 3.05
CA ARG A 51 -8.57 17.37 3.20
C ARG A 51 -9.58 16.68 4.12
N GLY A 52 -9.11 16.12 5.24
CA GLY A 52 -9.95 15.44 6.24
C GLY A 52 -10.35 14.00 5.89
N ALA A 53 -10.00 13.49 4.71
CA ALA A 53 -10.22 12.10 4.31
C ALA A 53 -8.93 11.28 4.35
N ILE A 54 -9.05 9.95 4.44
CA ILE A 54 -7.90 9.05 4.28
C ILE A 54 -7.33 9.23 2.86
N GLY A 55 -6.07 9.63 2.76
CA GLY A 55 -5.37 9.84 1.50
C GLY A 55 -4.65 8.57 1.06
N ARG A 56 -3.55 8.26 1.76
CA ARG A 56 -2.61 7.19 1.46
C ARG A 56 -2.30 6.38 2.71
N VAL A 57 -2.17 5.07 2.57
CA VAL A 57 -1.71 4.17 3.63
C VAL A 57 -0.42 3.51 3.18
N GLU A 58 0.63 3.61 3.98
CA GLU A 58 1.96 3.05 3.71
C GLU A 58 2.29 2.01 4.77
N LYS A 59 2.94 0.91 4.40
CA LYS A 59 3.31 -0.20 5.29
C LYS A 59 4.83 -0.32 5.34
N PHE A 60 5.38 -0.39 6.55
CA PHE A 60 6.81 -0.55 6.80
C PHE A 60 7.01 -1.80 7.66
N GLU A 61 7.52 -2.87 7.05
CA GLU A 61 7.81 -4.13 7.74
C GLU A 61 9.21 -4.09 8.36
N GLU A 62 9.28 -4.48 9.63
CA GLU A 62 10.54 -4.76 10.30
C GLU A 62 10.85 -6.25 10.12
N ILE A 63 11.83 -6.56 9.27
CA ILE A 63 12.34 -7.92 9.12
C ILE A 63 13.26 -8.19 10.31
N LEU A 64 12.78 -8.96 11.28
CA LEU A 64 13.64 -9.58 12.29
C LEU A 64 14.53 -10.62 11.58
N LYS A 65 15.72 -10.21 11.15
CA LYS A 65 16.73 -11.16 10.68
C LYS A 65 17.14 -12.03 11.86
N LYS A 66 16.89 -13.34 11.75
CA LYS A 66 17.42 -14.36 12.65
C LYS A 66 18.92 -14.49 12.49
#